data_AF-A0A7W1DH92-F1
#
_entry.id   AF-A0A7W1DH92-F1
#
_cell.length_a   1.000
_cell.length_b   1.000
_cell.length_c   1.000
_cell.angle_alpha   90.00
_cell.angle_beta   90.00
_cell.angle_gamma   90.00
#
_symmetry.space_group_name_H-M   'P 1'
#
loop_
_entity.id
_entity.type
_entity.pdbx_description
1 polymer ?
#
loop_
_entity_poly.entity_id
_entity_poly.type
_entity_poly.pdbx_seq_one_letter_code
_entity_poly.pdbx_strand_id
1 'polypeptide(L)'
;MKTGGSESGGSGVAGTYSSGCREGLVSVVIPCYNQAHFLSDAIQSILSQTYKDFELIVVDDGSKDDTTKVASSYQAQDPRVRLIRQQNRGLAGARNRGLSES
;
A
#
# COMPACT_ATOMS: atom_id res chain seq x y z
N MET A 1 -51.31 24.71 36.28
CA MET A 1 -51.35 23.90 35.04
C MET A 1 -49.97 23.90 34.40
N LYS A 2 -49.42 22.70 34.15
CA LYS A 2 -48.42 22.27 33.13
C LYS A 2 -47.09 23.05 33.03
N THR A 3 -45.95 22.53 33.52
CA THR A 3 -44.99 21.57 32.91
C THR A 3 -44.28 22.13 31.66
N GLY A 4 -42.96 22.41 31.73
CA GLY A 4 -41.88 21.61 31.09
C GLY A 4 -41.44 22.29 29.78
N GLY A 5 -40.21 22.22 29.25
CA GLY A 5 -38.94 21.56 29.58
C GLY A 5 -37.78 22.43 29.04
N SER A 6 -36.59 22.40 29.63
CA SER A 6 -35.45 21.52 29.28
C SER A 6 -34.88 21.76 27.87
N GLU A 7 -33.89 22.65 27.77
CA GLU A 7 -32.82 22.52 26.78
C GLU A 7 -31.49 22.47 27.55
N SER A 8 -31.09 21.25 27.91
CA SER A 8 -29.73 20.96 28.35
C SER A 8 -28.82 21.10 27.13
N GLY A 9 -27.95 22.10 27.15
CA GLY A 9 -26.90 22.29 26.15
C GLY A 9 -26.10 21.01 25.98
N GLY A 10 -26.10 20.50 24.75
CA GLY A 10 -25.33 19.34 24.36
C GLY A 10 -23.85 19.60 24.59
N SER A 11 -23.29 18.87 25.55
CA SER A 11 -21.85 18.67 25.69
C SER A 11 -21.36 18.04 24.39
N GLY A 12 -20.64 18.83 23.58
CA GLY A 12 -20.01 18.37 22.37
C GLY A 12 -19.03 17.25 22.73
N VAL A 13 -19.38 16.03 22.36
CA VAL A 13 -18.44 14.91 22.35
C VAL A 13 -17.38 15.22 21.31
N ALA A 14 -16.26 15.79 21.76
CA ALA A 14 -15.04 15.87 20.98
C ALA A 14 -14.55 14.44 20.75
N GLY A 15 -15.03 13.82 19.67
CA GLY A 15 -14.50 12.55 19.20
C GLY A 15 -13.02 12.75 18.86
N THR A 16 -12.15 12.18 19.67
CA THR A 16 -10.74 11.99 19.34
C THR A 16 -10.69 11.06 18.12
N TYR A 17 -10.58 11.64 16.92
CA TYR A 17 -10.17 10.85 15.76
C TYR A 17 -8.71 10.48 15.98
N SER A 18 -8.48 9.22 16.35
CA SER A 18 -7.16 8.61 16.28
C SER A 18 -6.69 8.69 14.82
N SER A 19 -5.83 9.65 14.52
CA SER A 19 -5.14 9.84 13.25
C SER A 19 -4.07 8.77 13.07
N GLY A 20 -4.51 7.52 12.95
CA GLY A 20 -3.65 6.35 12.67
C GLY A 20 -3.27 6.22 11.19
N CYS A 21 -3.92 6.98 10.30
CA CYS A 21 -3.64 6.98 8.87
C CYS A 21 -2.63 8.09 8.56
N ARG A 22 -1.51 7.73 7.91
CA ARG A 22 -0.55 8.71 7.41
C ARG A 22 -1.20 9.52 6.29
N GLU A 23 -1.53 10.76 6.58
CA GLU A 23 -2.15 11.66 5.61
C GLU A 23 -1.17 11.93 4.46
N GLY A 24 -1.58 11.62 3.23
CA GLY A 24 -0.79 11.84 2.02
C GLY A 24 0.01 10.63 1.51
N LEU A 25 0.18 9.56 2.29
CA LEU A 25 0.93 8.39 1.84
C LEU A 25 0.32 7.81 0.54
N VAL A 26 1.17 7.62 -0.47
CA VAL A 26 0.80 6.95 -1.73
C VAL A 26 1.32 5.52 -1.73
N SER A 27 0.45 4.53 -1.92
CA SER A 27 0.88 3.14 -2.09
C SER A 27 0.89 2.76 -3.57
N VAL A 28 2.06 2.40 -4.08
CA VAL A 28 2.25 1.95 -5.47
C VAL A 28 2.33 0.43 -5.50
N VAL A 29 1.45 -0.22 -6.25
CA VAL A 29 1.39 -1.69 -6.34
C VAL A 29 1.83 -2.15 -7.73
N ILE A 30 2.86 -3.01 -7.81
CA ILE A 30 3.31 -3.69 -9.04
C ILE A 30 2.99 -5.18 -8.95
N PRO A 31 1.89 -5.66 -9.54
CA PRO A 31 1.70 -7.09 -9.76
C PRO A 31 2.60 -7.56 -10.91
N CYS A 32 3.36 -8.63 -10.69
CA CYS A 32 4.26 -9.19 -11.70
C CYS A 32 4.25 -10.72 -11.74
N TYR A 33 4.42 -11.27 -12.94
CA TYR A 33 4.61 -12.69 -13.20
C TYR A 33 5.55 -12.85 -14.40
N ASN A 34 6.75 -13.37 -14.17
CA ASN A 34 7.80 -13.51 -15.17
C ASN A 34 8.20 -12.20 -15.89
N GLN A 35 8.47 -11.14 -15.11
CA GLN A 35 8.78 -9.80 -15.63
C GLN A 35 10.16 -9.28 -15.20
N ALA A 36 11.14 -10.16 -14.96
CA ALA A 36 12.46 -9.78 -14.48
C ALA A 36 13.11 -8.66 -15.31
N HIS A 37 12.93 -8.71 -16.64
CA HIS A 37 13.52 -7.76 -17.57
C HIS A 37 12.96 -6.34 -17.48
N PHE A 38 11.71 -6.17 -17.04
CA PHE A 38 11.07 -4.85 -16.95
C PHE A 38 10.97 -4.33 -15.52
N LEU A 39 11.01 -5.24 -14.54
CA LEU A 39 10.75 -4.91 -13.14
C LEU A 39 11.76 -3.91 -12.59
N SER A 40 13.03 -4.02 -12.97
CA SER A 40 14.07 -3.09 -12.51
C SER A 40 13.77 -1.65 -12.93
N ASP A 41 13.44 -1.44 -14.21
CA ASP A 41 13.15 -0.09 -14.74
C ASP A 41 11.88 0.50 -14.12
N ALA A 42 10.85 -0.33 -13.92
CA ALA A 42 9.62 0.09 -13.25
C ALA A 42 9.87 0.54 -11.80
N ILE A 43 10.64 -0.23 -11.04
CA ILE A 43 11.00 0.11 -9.65
C ILE A 43 11.82 1.41 -9.64
N GLN A 44 12.86 1.53 -10.48
CA GLN A 44 13.70 2.72 -10.53
C GLN A 44 12.91 3.98 -10.89
N SER A 45 11.97 3.87 -11.84
CA SER A 45 11.07 4.96 -12.19
C SER A 45 10.27 5.46 -10.98
N ILE A 46 9.75 4.56 -10.15
CA ILE A 46 9.01 4.91 -8.93
C ILE A 46 9.96 5.46 -7.85
N LEU A 47 11.13 4.87 -7.65
CA LEU A 47 12.10 5.35 -6.66
C LEU A 47 12.62 6.76 -6.98
N SER A 48 12.67 7.12 -8.28
CA SER A 48 13.09 8.43 -8.77
C SER A 48 12.04 9.53 -8.67
N GLN A 49 10.79 9.21 -8.27
CA GLN A 49 9.70 10.20 -8.20
C GLN A 49 10.05 11.39 -7.29
N THR A 50 9.56 12.58 -7.66
CA THR A 50 9.76 13.81 -6.88
C THR A 50 8.97 13.80 -5.58
N TYR A 51 7.79 13.19 -5.58
CA TYR A 51 7.01 12.90 -4.37
C TYR A 51 7.67 11.78 -3.56
N LYS A 52 7.88 11.98 -2.26
CA LYS A 52 8.71 11.06 -1.44
C LYS A 52 7.94 10.22 -0.43
N ASP A 53 6.72 10.61 -0.08
CA ASP A 53 5.92 9.90 0.92
C ASP A 53 5.10 8.78 0.25
N PHE A 54 5.80 7.72 -0.14
CA PHE A 54 5.17 6.56 -0.76
C PHE A 54 5.78 5.26 -0.25
N GLU A 55 5.01 4.19 -0.40
CA GLU A 55 5.50 2.81 -0.35
C GLU A 55 5.34 2.13 -1.71
N LEU A 56 6.19 1.15 -1.98
CA LEU A 56 6.18 0.36 -3.20
C LEU A 56 6.01 -1.11 -2.85
N ILE A 57 4.87 -1.68 -3.22
CA ILE A 57 4.53 -3.09 -2.99
C ILE A 57 4.65 -3.85 -4.31
N VAL A 58 5.67 -4.69 -4.43
CA VAL A 58 5.84 -5.63 -5.55
C VAL A 58 5.16 -6.94 -5.18
N VAL A 59 4.18 -7.37 -5.96
CA VAL A 59 3.48 -8.64 -5.78
C VAL A 59 3.89 -9.62 -6.86
N ASP A 60 4.77 -10.56 -6.49
CA ASP A 60 5.23 -11.63 -7.37
C ASP A 60 4.26 -12.82 -7.31
N ASP A 61 3.52 -13.03 -8.40
CA ASP A 61 2.47 -14.03 -8.55
C ASP A 61 3.02 -15.41 -8.94
N GLY A 62 4.10 -15.82 -8.28
CA GLY A 62 4.71 -17.15 -8.44
C GLY A 62 5.60 -17.26 -9.67
N SER A 63 6.35 -16.21 -9.98
CA SER A 63 7.29 -16.21 -11.11
C SER A 63 8.32 -17.33 -11.01
N LYS A 64 8.74 -17.80 -12.19
CA LYS A 64 9.75 -18.85 -12.39
C LYS A 64 11.06 -18.31 -12.97
N ASP A 65 11.08 -17.06 -13.39
CA ASP A 65 12.29 -16.34 -13.78
C ASP A 65 12.91 -15.60 -12.57
N ASP A 66 13.82 -14.66 -12.85
CA ASP A 66 14.51 -13.87 -11.82
C ASP A 66 13.66 -12.74 -11.19
N THR A 67 12.35 -12.65 -11.46
CA THR A 67 11.49 -11.55 -10.97
C THR A 67 11.60 -11.37 -9.45
N THR A 68 11.52 -12.47 -8.70
CA THR A 68 11.64 -12.44 -7.22
C THR A 68 13.00 -11.93 -6.77
N LYS A 69 14.06 -12.34 -7.47
CA LYS A 69 15.43 -11.96 -7.15
C LYS A 69 15.64 -10.46 -7.35
N VAL A 70 15.13 -9.93 -8.47
CA VAL A 70 15.14 -8.49 -8.76
C VAL A 70 14.37 -7.71 -7.68
N ALA A 71 13.13 -8.11 -7.37
CA ALA A 71 12.35 -7.43 -6.33
C ALA A 71 13.04 -7.48 -4.95
N SER A 72 13.59 -8.64 -4.59
CA SER A 72 14.28 -8.82 -3.31
C SER A 72 15.55 -7.98 -3.20
N SER A 73 16.29 -7.74 -4.28
CA SER A 73 17.46 -6.86 -4.23
C SER A 73 17.06 -5.41 -3.95
N TYR A 74 15.93 -4.95 -4.51
CA TYR A 74 15.41 -3.61 -4.23
C TYR A 74 14.88 -3.47 -2.81
N GLN A 75 14.14 -4.46 -2.31
CA GLN A 75 13.70 -4.50 -0.90
C GLN A 75 14.88 -4.41 0.07
N ALA A 76 16.01 -5.03 -0.24
CA ALA A 76 17.19 -4.97 0.61
C ALA A 76 17.89 -3.60 0.60
N GLN A 77 17.68 -2.80 -0.45
CA GLN A 77 18.35 -1.51 -0.65
C GLN A 77 17.50 -0.30 -0.24
N ASP A 78 16.18 -0.38 -0.37
CA ASP A 78 15.27 0.72 -0.06
C ASP A 78 14.11 0.23 0.83
N PRO A 79 13.96 0.77 2.05
CA PRO A 79 12.95 0.33 3.01
C PRO A 79 11.51 0.62 2.58
N ARG A 80 11.30 1.46 1.55
CA ARG A 80 9.98 1.71 0.97
C ARG A 80 9.50 0.57 0.08
N VAL A 81 10.40 -0.30 -0.36
CA VAL A 81 10.09 -1.42 -1.26
C VAL A 81 9.78 -2.67 -0.43
N ARG A 82 8.59 -3.23 -0.63
CA ARG A 82 8.13 -4.49 -0.03
C ARG A 82 7.81 -5.50 -1.13
N LEU A 83 8.32 -6.72 -0.99
CA LEU A 83 8.02 -7.86 -1.86
C LEU A 83 7.04 -8.80 -1.17
N ILE A 84 5.93 -9.08 -1.85
CA ILE A 84 4.97 -10.12 -1.46
C ILE A 84 5.02 -11.20 -2.54
N ARG A 85 5.42 -12.41 -2.17
CA ARG A 85 5.35 -13.56 -3.07
C ARG A 85 4.13 -14.42 -2.73
N GLN A 86 3.40 -14.85 -3.75
CA GLN A 86 2.28 -15.77 -3.61
C GLN A 86 2.31 -16.86 -4.68
N GLN A 87 1.51 -17.91 -4.49
CA GLN A 87 1.22 -18.84 -5.57
C GLN A 87 0.40 -18.12 -6.65
N ASN A 88 0.61 -18.48 -7.92
CA ASN A 88 -0.07 -17.85 -9.06
C ASN A 88 -1.59 -17.86 -8.91
N ARG A 89 -2.19 -16.67 -8.87
CA ARG A 89 -3.65 -16.43 -8.80
C ARG A 89 -4.13 -15.49 -9.90
N GLY A 90 -3.27 -15.21 -10.88
CA GLY A 90 -3.52 -14.26 -11.96
C GLY A 90 -3.43 -12.81 -11.51
N LEU A 91 -3.43 -11.91 -12.50
CA LEU A 91 -3.26 -10.47 -12.31
C LEU A 91 -4.22 -9.85 -11.29
N ALA A 92 -5.50 -10.22 -11.34
CA ALA A 92 -6.50 -9.72 -10.40
C ALA A 92 -6.20 -10.16 -8.96
N GLY A 93 -5.77 -11.41 -8.77
CA GLY A 93 -5.37 -11.93 -7.46
C GLY A 93 -4.15 -11.21 -6.90
N ALA A 94 -3.13 -11.00 -7.72
CA ALA A 94 -1.92 -10.26 -7.33
C ALA A 94 -2.22 -8.80 -6.99
N ARG A 95 -3.01 -8.10 -7.81
CA ARG A 95 -3.41 -6.71 -7.57
C ARG A 95 -4.21 -6.58 -6.26
N ASN A 96 -5.20 -7.45 -6.05
CA ASN A 96 -6.02 -7.40 -4.85
C ASN A 96 -5.21 -7.71 -3.59
N ARG A 97 -4.20 -8.59 -3.70
CA ARG A 97 -3.26 -8.83 -2.59
C ARG A 97 -2.48 -7.57 -2.24
N GLY A 98 -1.99 -6.84 -3.23
CA GLY A 98 -1.29 -5.58 -3.00
C GLY A 98 -2.19 -4.53 -2.33
N LEU A 99 -3.44 -4.41 -2.79
CA LEU A 99 -4.43 -3.49 -2.19
C LEU A 99 -4.75 -3.84 -0.72
N SER A 100 -4.76 -5.11 -0.35
CA SER A 100 -5.02 -5.51 1.04
C SER A 100 -3.85 -5.27 2.01
N GLU A 101 -2.67 -4.95 1.48
CA GLU A 101 -1.40 -4.86 2.23
C GLU A 101 -0.82 -3.44 2.26
N SER A 102 -1.54 -2.50 1.63
CA SER A 102 -1.33 -1.05 1.61
C SER A 102 -2.23 -0.34 2.63
#